data_AF-A0A965LU82-F1
#
_entry.id   AF-A0A965LU82-F1
#
_cell.length_a   1.000
_cell.length_b   1.000
_cell.length_c   1.000
_cell.angle_alpha   90.00
_cell.angle_beta   90.00
_cell.angle_gamma   90.00
#
_symmetry.space_group_name_H-M   'P 1'
#
loop_
_entity.id
_entity.type
_entity.pdbx_description
1 polymer ?
#
loop_
_entity_poly.entity_id
_entity_poly.type
_entity_poly.pdbx_seq_one_letter_code
_entity_poly.pdbx_strand_id
1 'polypeptide(L)'
;MARAVGIDLGTTNSAVSVLEGGEPTVIANAEGFRTTPSVVAFTKDGEVLVGETAKRQAVTNVDRTIASVKRHMGTTWTFDVDGKKYTPQEISARILMKLKRDAETYLGEAVTDAVITVPAYFNDAERQATKEAGEIAGLNVLRIINEPTAAALAYGLDKGKEDELILVFDLGGGTFDVSLLEVGKDDGFSTIQVKATSGDNRLGGDDWDNRLVEHLVKKFKETTGVDVSKDKIALQRLKEASEQAKKELSQSMTTNVQLPYLSLTENGPANLDESISRAQFEQLTNDLLERTRKPFNDVIKEAGIKVSDIAHVVLVGGSTRMP
;
A
#
# COMPACT_ATOMS: atom_id res chain seq x y z
N MET A 1 -17.82 18.86 19.14
CA MET A 1 -16.60 18.75 18.31
C MET A 1 -16.89 17.70 17.25
N ALA A 2 -16.54 17.96 15.99
CA ALA A 2 -16.62 16.93 14.95
C ALA A 2 -15.72 15.75 15.36
N ARG A 3 -16.15 14.52 15.06
CA ARG A 3 -15.35 13.32 15.38
C ARG A 3 -14.14 13.28 14.47
N ALA A 4 -12.95 13.10 15.06
CA ALA A 4 -11.75 12.87 14.30
C ALA A 4 -11.77 11.46 13.69
N VAL A 5 -11.29 11.33 12.46
CA VAL A 5 -11.10 10.03 11.79
C VAL A 5 -9.63 9.60 11.83
N GLY A 6 -9.38 8.30 11.89
CA GLY A 6 -8.07 7.72 11.60
C GLY A 6 -8.01 7.33 10.13
N ILE A 7 -6.99 7.77 9.40
CA ILE A 7 -6.80 7.44 8.00
C ILE A 7 -5.47 6.72 7.83
N ASP A 8 -5.54 5.48 7.34
CA ASP A 8 -4.39 4.80 6.78
C ASP A 8 -4.25 5.17 5.31
N LEU A 9 -3.27 6.03 4.98
CA LEU A 9 -2.99 6.43 3.60
C LEU A 9 -1.91 5.51 3.02
N GLY A 10 -2.27 4.33 2.53
CA GLY A 10 -1.31 3.35 2.02
C GLY A 10 -0.92 3.54 0.55
N THR A 11 0.17 2.89 0.14
CA THR A 11 0.66 2.95 -1.26
C THR A 11 -0.32 2.34 -2.26
N THR A 12 -0.88 1.17 -1.93
CA THR A 12 -1.79 0.43 -2.82
C THR A 12 -3.25 0.61 -2.42
N ASN A 13 -3.53 0.60 -1.12
CA ASN A 13 -4.87 0.77 -0.58
C ASN A 13 -4.82 1.72 0.61
N SER A 14 -5.90 2.44 0.83
CA SER A 14 -6.11 3.29 1.99
C SER A 14 -7.36 2.85 2.74
N ALA A 15 -7.43 3.14 4.03
CA ALA A 15 -8.57 2.85 4.89
C ALA A 15 -8.90 4.05 5.78
N VAL A 16 -10.16 4.14 6.21
CA VAL A 16 -10.60 5.14 7.17
C VAL A 16 -11.39 4.47 8.29
N SER A 17 -11.12 4.89 9.52
CA SER A 17 -11.71 4.36 10.73
C SER A 17 -12.16 5.48 11.67
N VAL A 18 -13.09 5.15 12.55
CA VAL A 18 -13.62 6.00 13.62
C VAL A 18 -13.64 5.26 14.94
N LEU A 19 -13.76 5.98 16.05
CA LEU A 19 -14.05 5.38 17.34
C LEU A 19 -15.56 5.42 17.60
N GLU A 20 -16.19 4.26 17.74
CA GLU A 20 -17.60 4.11 18.08
C GLU A 20 -17.71 3.40 19.44
N GLY A 21 -18.23 4.09 20.45
CA GLY A 21 -18.36 3.51 21.80
C GLY A 21 -17.03 3.17 22.48
N GLY A 22 -15.92 3.74 22.02
CA GLY A 22 -14.56 3.41 22.47
C GLY A 22 -13.85 2.38 21.60
N GLU A 23 -14.56 1.72 20.69
CA GLU A 23 -14.02 0.68 19.81
C GLU A 23 -13.64 1.24 18.43
N PRO A 24 -12.45 0.91 17.89
CA PRO A 24 -12.07 1.29 16.53
C PRO A 24 -12.89 0.51 15.49
N THR A 25 -13.62 1.25 14.64
CA THR A 25 -14.44 0.70 13.56
C THR A 25 -13.96 1.20 12.20
N VAL A 26 -13.63 0.28 11.30
CA VAL A 26 -13.26 0.59 9.91
C VAL A 26 -14.51 0.81 9.08
N ILE A 27 -14.57 1.96 8.40
CA ILE A 27 -15.71 2.37 7.58
C ILE A 27 -15.60 1.71 6.20
N ALA A 28 -16.70 1.14 5.72
CA ALA A 28 -16.81 0.68 4.34
C ALA A 28 -16.98 1.89 3.40
N ASN A 29 -16.28 1.89 2.27
CA ASN A 29 -16.45 2.90 1.24
C ASN A 29 -17.81 2.77 0.52
N ALA A 30 -18.13 3.75 -0.34
CA ALA A 30 -19.36 3.72 -1.14
C ALA A 30 -19.54 2.44 -1.99
N GLU A 31 -18.45 1.74 -2.29
CA GLU A 31 -18.44 0.49 -3.04
C GLU A 31 -18.61 -0.77 -2.15
N GLY A 32 -18.69 -0.61 -0.83
CA GLY A 32 -18.90 -1.69 0.15
C GLY A 32 -17.62 -2.37 0.65
N PHE A 33 -16.44 -1.89 0.27
CA PHE A 33 -15.15 -2.43 0.71
C PHE A 33 -14.58 -1.64 1.89
N ARG A 34 -13.87 -2.34 2.79
CA ARG A 34 -13.19 -1.71 3.94
C ARG A 34 -11.88 -1.00 3.60
N THR A 35 -11.45 -1.09 2.35
CA THR A 35 -10.27 -0.42 1.83
C THR A 35 -10.59 0.18 0.47
N THR A 36 -10.01 1.33 0.17
CA THR A 36 -10.12 2.02 -1.11
C THR A 36 -8.78 1.96 -1.82
N PRO A 37 -8.70 1.50 -3.08
CA PRO A 37 -7.45 1.56 -3.85
C PRO A 37 -6.90 2.98 -3.90
N SER A 38 -5.60 3.13 -3.67
CA SER A 38 -4.87 4.41 -3.77
C SER A 38 -4.57 4.74 -5.24
N VAL A 39 -5.63 4.82 -6.04
CA VAL A 39 -5.59 5.04 -7.49
C VAL A 39 -6.45 6.24 -7.82
N VAL A 40 -5.91 7.15 -8.63
CA VAL A 40 -6.59 8.36 -9.11
C VAL A 40 -6.55 8.36 -10.63
N ALA A 41 -7.67 8.68 -11.26
CA ALA A 41 -7.74 8.83 -12.71
C ALA A 41 -8.41 10.14 -13.10
N PHE A 42 -7.88 10.77 -14.14
CA PHE A 42 -8.47 11.95 -14.76
C PHE A 42 -9.14 11.52 -16.06
N THR A 43 -10.44 11.70 -16.16
CA THR A 43 -11.20 11.36 -17.37
C THR A 43 -10.96 12.40 -18.46
N LYS A 44 -11.47 12.14 -19.68
CA LYS A 44 -11.32 13.07 -20.81
C LYS A 44 -12.19 14.33 -20.67
N ASP A 45 -13.29 14.22 -19.94
CA ASP A 45 -14.22 15.29 -19.61
C ASP A 45 -13.84 16.08 -18.33
N GLY A 46 -12.71 15.73 -17.71
CA GLY A 46 -12.16 16.46 -16.57
C GLY A 46 -12.67 16.01 -15.20
N GLU A 47 -13.44 14.91 -15.14
CA GLU A 47 -13.82 14.26 -13.89
C GLU A 47 -12.60 13.57 -13.26
N VAL A 48 -12.58 13.53 -11.93
CA VAL A 48 -11.57 12.83 -11.14
C VAL A 48 -12.21 11.60 -10.51
N LEU A 49 -11.77 10.43 -10.94
CA LEU A 49 -12.15 9.14 -10.34
C LEU A 49 -11.11 8.76 -9.29
N VAL A 50 -11.55 8.10 -8.22
CA VAL A 50 -10.68 7.65 -7.13
C VAL A 50 -11.14 6.27 -6.66
N GLY A 51 -10.19 5.37 -6.36
CA GLY A 51 -10.49 4.05 -5.83
C GLY A 51 -10.82 3.04 -6.92
N GLU A 52 -11.84 2.21 -6.67
CA GLU A 52 -12.25 1.13 -7.57
C GLU A 52 -12.64 1.64 -8.97
N THR A 53 -13.32 2.78 -9.05
CA THR A 53 -13.72 3.38 -10.33
C THR A 53 -12.50 3.78 -11.16
N ALA A 54 -11.49 4.39 -10.54
CA ALA A 54 -10.22 4.72 -11.19
C ALA A 54 -9.44 3.46 -11.60
N LYS A 55 -9.40 2.44 -10.72
CA LYS A 55 -8.72 1.17 -10.99
C LYS A 55 -9.31 0.45 -12.21
N ARG A 56 -10.65 0.35 -12.30
CA ARG A 56 -11.35 -0.38 -13.39
C ARG A 56 -11.05 0.15 -14.79
N GLN A 57 -10.81 1.46 -14.93
CA GLN A 57 -10.58 2.10 -16.23
C GLN A 57 -9.09 2.28 -16.57
N ALA A 58 -8.18 1.84 -15.70
CA ALA A 58 -6.74 2.08 -15.82
C ALA A 58 -6.17 1.58 -17.16
N VAL A 59 -6.59 0.40 -17.62
CA VAL A 59 -6.17 -0.18 -18.91
C VAL A 59 -6.50 0.71 -20.10
N THR A 60 -7.65 1.38 -20.08
CA THR A 60 -8.12 2.24 -21.19
C THR A 60 -7.68 3.70 -21.07
N ASN A 61 -7.05 4.06 -19.95
CA ASN A 61 -6.68 5.44 -19.62
C ASN A 61 -5.32 5.53 -18.92
N VAL A 62 -4.35 4.76 -19.41
CA VAL A 62 -3.04 4.56 -18.77
C VAL A 62 -2.31 5.89 -18.51
N ASP A 63 -2.35 6.81 -19.47
CA ASP A 63 -1.63 8.10 -19.38
C ASP A 63 -2.26 9.09 -18.40
N ARG A 64 -3.49 8.83 -17.92
CA ARG A 64 -4.19 9.71 -16.98
C ARG A 64 -4.57 9.02 -15.67
N THR A 65 -4.05 7.81 -15.45
CA THR A 65 -4.31 7.03 -14.25
C THR A 65 -3.01 6.83 -13.48
N ILE A 66 -3.02 7.19 -12.20
CA ILE A 66 -1.88 7.09 -11.32
C ILE A 66 -2.20 6.17 -10.13
N ALA A 67 -1.29 5.25 -9.85
CA ALA A 67 -1.25 4.39 -8.68
C ALA A 67 0.10 4.54 -7.98
N SER A 68 0.21 4.03 -6.75
CA SER A 68 1.46 4.03 -5.96
C SER A 68 2.09 5.42 -5.78
N VAL A 69 1.27 6.49 -5.81
CA VAL A 69 1.73 7.89 -5.65
C VAL A 69 2.52 8.12 -4.36
N LYS A 70 2.24 7.32 -3.31
CA LYS A 70 2.92 7.40 -2.01
C LYS A 70 4.44 7.24 -2.12
N ARG A 71 4.94 6.48 -3.11
CA ARG A 71 6.39 6.33 -3.39
C ARG A 71 7.07 7.63 -3.85
N HIS A 72 6.30 8.67 -4.17
CA HIS A 72 6.78 9.96 -4.64
C HIS A 72 6.59 11.10 -3.63
N MET A 73 6.01 10.83 -2.46
CA MET A 73 5.82 11.85 -1.41
C MET A 73 7.16 12.47 -1.01
N GLY A 74 7.17 13.77 -0.71
CA GLY A 74 8.40 14.50 -0.35
C GLY A 74 9.42 14.68 -1.48
N THR A 75 9.09 14.33 -2.73
CA THR A 75 9.97 14.51 -3.90
C THR A 75 9.49 15.63 -4.83
N THR A 76 10.29 15.96 -5.84
CA THR A 76 9.94 16.93 -6.91
C THR A 76 9.22 16.28 -8.09
N TRP A 77 8.84 15.00 -7.98
CA TRP A 77 8.12 14.29 -9.03
C TRP A 77 6.78 14.96 -9.32
N THR A 78 6.34 14.92 -10.57
CA THR A 78 5.02 15.43 -10.98
C THR A 78 4.36 14.48 -11.97
N PHE A 79 3.03 14.42 -11.92
CA PHE A 79 2.20 13.72 -12.88
C PHE A 79 1.57 14.72 -13.85
N ASP A 80 1.86 14.60 -15.14
CA ASP A 80 1.32 15.50 -16.17
C ASP A 80 0.03 14.91 -16.75
N VAL A 81 -1.03 15.70 -16.73
CA VAL A 81 -2.31 15.39 -17.39
C VAL A 81 -2.68 16.58 -18.26
N ASP A 82 -2.63 16.39 -19.58
CA ASP A 82 -2.97 17.39 -20.59
C ASP A 82 -2.25 18.74 -20.40
N GLY A 83 -0.98 18.71 -19.99
CA GLY A 83 -0.14 19.89 -19.77
C GLY A 83 -0.28 20.51 -18.37
N LYS A 84 -1.15 19.96 -17.51
CA LYS A 84 -1.22 20.33 -16.10
C LYS A 84 -0.42 19.34 -15.26
N LYS A 85 0.54 19.87 -14.50
CA LYS A 85 1.36 19.09 -13.57
C LYS A 85 0.67 19.01 -12.21
N TYR A 86 0.59 17.80 -11.67
CA TYR A 86 0.09 17.50 -10.35
C TYR A 86 1.20 16.99 -9.44
N THR A 87 1.23 17.46 -8.20
CA THR A 87 2.18 16.98 -7.19
C THR A 87 1.70 15.70 -6.51
N PRO A 88 2.58 14.93 -5.86
CA PRO A 88 2.19 13.79 -5.02
C PRO A 88 1.15 14.17 -3.95
N GLN A 89 1.26 15.36 -3.38
CA GLN A 89 0.32 15.89 -2.38
C GLN A 89 -1.06 16.10 -2.98
N GLU A 90 -1.15 16.71 -4.17
CA GLU A 90 -2.43 16.94 -4.85
C GLU A 90 -3.12 15.64 -5.27
N ILE A 91 -2.35 14.63 -5.70
CA ILE A 91 -2.90 13.32 -6.02
C ILE A 91 -3.37 12.60 -4.74
N SER A 92 -2.53 12.58 -3.69
CA SER A 92 -2.88 11.96 -2.41
C SER A 92 -4.08 12.64 -1.75
N ALA A 93 -4.21 13.95 -1.87
CA ALA A 93 -5.37 14.71 -1.39
C ALA A 93 -6.68 14.22 -2.01
N ARG A 94 -6.69 13.75 -3.28
CA ARG A 94 -7.88 13.18 -3.91
C ARG A 94 -8.30 11.86 -3.27
N ILE A 95 -7.33 11.05 -2.87
CA ILE A 95 -7.57 9.82 -2.09
C ILE A 95 -8.17 10.19 -0.74
N LEU A 96 -7.56 11.14 -0.02
CA LEU A 96 -8.04 11.62 1.26
C LEU A 96 -9.45 12.24 1.17
N MET A 97 -9.75 13.00 0.12
CA MET A 97 -11.08 13.56 -0.14
C MET A 97 -12.15 12.47 -0.33
N LYS A 98 -11.82 11.37 -1.02
CA LYS A 98 -12.75 10.23 -1.13
C LYS A 98 -12.98 9.58 0.24
N LEU A 99 -11.92 9.29 0.99
CA LEU A 99 -12.02 8.69 2.32
C LEU A 99 -12.83 9.57 3.29
N LYS A 100 -12.59 10.88 3.26
CA LYS A 100 -13.37 11.88 4.00
C LYS A 100 -14.85 11.79 3.63
N ARG A 101 -15.20 11.81 2.33
CA ARG A 101 -16.59 11.71 1.87
C ARG A 101 -17.26 10.40 2.29
N ASP A 102 -16.54 9.29 2.19
CA ASP A 102 -17.04 7.98 2.62
C ASP A 102 -17.32 7.99 4.14
N ALA A 103 -16.45 8.59 4.94
CA ALA A 103 -16.66 8.76 6.38
C ALA A 103 -17.82 9.72 6.71
N GLU A 104 -17.95 10.86 6.02
CA GLU A 104 -19.06 11.80 6.19
C GLU A 104 -20.41 11.14 5.87
N THR A 105 -20.45 10.32 4.82
CA THR A 105 -21.65 9.58 4.43
C THR A 105 -22.04 8.56 5.49
N TYR A 106 -21.06 7.83 6.05
CA TYR A 106 -21.29 6.86 7.12
C TYR A 106 -21.77 7.52 8.41
N LEU A 107 -21.15 8.64 8.81
CA LEU A 107 -21.45 9.32 10.06
C LEU A 107 -22.70 10.22 9.99
N GLY A 108 -23.08 10.69 8.81
CA GLY A 108 -24.15 11.67 8.62
C GLY A 108 -23.80 13.08 9.09
N GLU A 109 -22.51 13.37 9.31
CA GLU A 109 -21.99 14.68 9.72
C GLU A 109 -20.67 15.00 9.02
N ALA A 110 -20.27 16.27 9.02
CA ALA A 110 -19.02 16.71 8.40
C ALA A 110 -17.78 16.20 9.17
N VAL A 111 -16.75 15.80 8.44
CA VAL A 111 -15.47 15.33 8.99
C VAL A 111 -14.41 16.39 8.73
N THR A 112 -13.98 17.05 9.80
CA THR A 112 -12.98 18.13 9.72
C THR A 112 -11.60 17.72 10.19
N ASP A 113 -11.50 16.77 11.12
CA ASP A 113 -10.26 16.46 11.82
C ASP A 113 -9.80 15.03 11.49
N ALA A 114 -8.50 14.85 11.29
CA ALA A 114 -7.93 13.55 10.97
C ALA A 114 -6.58 13.30 11.64
N VAL A 115 -6.32 12.03 11.94
CA VAL A 115 -4.98 11.47 12.18
C VAL A 115 -4.60 10.65 10.95
N ILE A 116 -3.46 10.93 10.33
CA ILE A 116 -3.03 10.27 9.08
C ILE A 116 -1.75 9.47 9.34
N THR A 117 -1.70 8.24 8.84
CA THR A 117 -0.52 7.36 8.97
C THR A 117 0.58 7.71 7.96
N VAL A 118 1.83 7.41 8.33
CA VAL A 118 2.99 7.38 7.44
C VAL A 118 3.93 6.23 7.83
N PRO A 119 4.78 5.73 6.92
CA PRO A 119 5.84 4.79 7.25
C PRO A 119 6.73 5.33 8.36
N ALA A 120 7.27 4.47 9.23
CA ALA A 120 8.17 4.91 10.30
C ALA A 120 9.40 5.64 9.74
N TYR A 121 9.88 5.19 8.58
CA TYR A 121 11.04 5.73 7.89
C TYR A 121 10.84 7.04 7.13
N PHE A 122 9.62 7.57 7.08
CA PHE A 122 9.41 8.85 6.42
C PHE A 122 10.20 9.96 7.11
N ASN A 123 11.00 10.68 6.31
CA ASN A 123 11.73 11.86 6.73
C ASN A 123 10.79 13.08 6.89
N ASP A 124 11.34 14.20 7.35
CA ASP A 124 10.56 15.42 7.61
C ASP A 124 9.83 15.94 6.35
N ALA A 125 10.45 15.84 5.17
CA ALA A 125 9.85 16.30 3.92
C ALA A 125 8.68 15.40 3.49
N GLU A 126 8.80 14.08 3.63
CA GLU A 126 7.73 13.13 3.32
C GLU A 126 6.56 13.28 4.30
N ARG A 127 6.84 13.47 5.60
CA ARG A 127 5.83 13.75 6.64
C ARG A 127 5.08 15.05 6.39
N GLN A 128 5.81 16.12 6.06
CA GLN A 128 5.22 17.42 5.76
C GLN A 128 4.37 17.35 4.49
N ALA A 129 4.83 16.66 3.44
CA ALA A 129 4.05 16.44 2.23
C ALA A 129 2.74 15.68 2.50
N THR A 130 2.74 14.67 3.37
CA THR A 130 1.51 13.96 3.77
C THR A 130 0.56 14.87 4.54
N LYS A 131 1.09 15.72 5.43
CA LYS A 131 0.29 16.71 6.14
C LYS A 131 -0.36 17.71 5.18
N GLU A 132 0.40 18.24 4.23
CA GLU A 132 -0.10 19.13 3.16
C GLU A 132 -1.19 18.46 2.33
N ALA A 133 -1.05 17.17 1.99
CA ALA A 133 -2.09 16.43 1.29
C ALA A 133 -3.41 16.40 2.09
N GLY A 134 -3.34 16.23 3.41
CA GLY A 134 -4.50 16.32 4.31
C GLY A 134 -5.13 17.72 4.31
N GLU A 135 -4.31 18.76 4.38
CA GLU A 135 -4.78 20.15 4.35
C GLU A 135 -5.46 20.49 3.01
N ILE A 136 -4.89 20.06 1.88
CA ILE A 136 -5.48 20.21 0.53
C ILE A 136 -6.82 19.46 0.45
N ALA A 137 -6.97 18.32 1.13
CA ALA A 137 -8.22 17.56 1.22
C ALA A 137 -9.28 18.20 2.14
N GLY A 138 -8.96 19.34 2.77
CA GLY A 138 -9.85 20.02 3.71
C GLY A 138 -9.96 19.29 5.06
N LEU A 139 -8.88 18.63 5.49
CA LEU A 139 -8.75 18.03 6.81
C LEU A 139 -7.77 18.86 7.66
N ASN A 140 -8.16 19.14 8.90
CA ASN A 140 -7.25 19.56 9.94
C ASN A 140 -6.48 18.33 10.44
N VAL A 141 -5.20 18.25 10.08
CA VAL A 141 -4.35 17.11 10.43
C VAL A 141 -3.86 17.26 11.87
N LEU A 142 -4.57 16.64 12.80
CA LEU A 142 -4.28 16.68 14.24
C LEU A 142 -2.94 16.02 14.58
N ARG A 143 -2.62 14.93 13.88
CA ARG A 143 -1.39 14.16 14.10
C ARG A 143 -1.03 13.37 12.84
N ILE A 144 0.27 13.33 12.57
CA ILE A 144 0.87 12.30 11.72
C ILE A 144 1.40 11.21 12.64
N ILE A 145 0.96 9.97 12.43
CA ILE A 145 1.37 8.82 13.25
C ILE A 145 2.13 7.80 12.41
N ASN A 146 3.11 7.13 12.99
CA ASN A 146 3.81 6.05 12.31
C ASN A 146 2.89 4.83 12.20
N GLU A 147 2.84 4.21 11.02
CA GLU A 147 2.12 2.96 10.74
C GLU A 147 2.39 1.87 11.79
N PRO A 148 3.65 1.53 12.12
CA PRO A 148 3.90 0.50 13.13
C PRO A 148 3.43 0.89 14.53
N THR A 149 3.42 2.18 14.88
CA THR A 149 2.86 2.65 16.15
C THR A 149 1.33 2.55 16.14
N ALA A 150 0.68 2.88 15.02
CA ALA A 150 -0.77 2.71 14.87
C ALA A 150 -1.18 1.23 14.94
N ALA A 151 -0.40 0.34 14.31
CA ALA A 151 -0.59 -1.11 14.39
C ALA A 151 -0.40 -1.65 15.82
N ALA A 152 0.64 -1.18 16.53
CA ALA A 152 0.87 -1.55 17.92
C ALA A 152 -0.23 -1.03 18.85
N LEU A 153 -0.76 0.18 18.63
CA LEU A 153 -1.95 0.67 19.34
C LEU A 153 -3.13 -0.25 19.10
N ALA A 154 -3.43 -0.58 17.84
CA ALA A 154 -4.52 -1.48 17.49
C ALA A 154 -4.37 -2.89 18.11
N TYR A 155 -3.14 -3.40 18.22
CA TYR A 155 -2.85 -4.68 18.87
C TYR A 155 -2.95 -4.60 20.41
N GLY A 156 -2.41 -3.53 20.99
CA GLY A 156 -2.19 -3.35 22.43
C GLY A 156 -3.38 -2.82 23.21
N LEU A 157 -4.45 -2.35 22.55
CA LEU A 157 -5.67 -1.84 23.21
C LEU A 157 -6.26 -2.82 24.25
N ASP A 158 -6.08 -4.15 24.08
CA ASP A 158 -6.69 -5.17 24.96
C ASP A 158 -5.73 -6.20 25.57
N LYS A 159 -4.41 -6.14 25.30
CA LYS A 159 -3.48 -7.24 25.61
C LYS A 159 -2.38 -6.86 26.60
N GLY A 160 -1.95 -7.83 27.42
CA GLY A 160 -0.80 -7.74 28.33
C GLY A 160 -1.14 -7.31 29.77
N LYS A 161 -0.40 -7.86 30.75
CA LYS A 161 -0.34 -7.43 32.16
C LYS A 161 1.06 -6.93 32.56
N GLU A 162 2.04 -7.08 31.67
CA GLU A 162 3.46 -6.80 31.88
C GLU A 162 4.00 -6.07 30.65
N ASP A 163 5.20 -5.51 30.78
CA ASP A 163 5.90 -4.86 29.66
C ASP A 163 6.27 -5.90 28.61
N GLU A 164 5.82 -5.69 27.37
CA GLU A 164 6.01 -6.64 26.27
C GLU A 164 6.79 -6.00 25.11
N LEU A 165 7.76 -6.75 24.58
CA LEU A 165 8.44 -6.42 23.34
C LEU A 165 7.66 -6.98 22.15
N ILE A 166 7.16 -6.07 21.31
CA ILE A 166 6.38 -6.38 20.12
C ILE A 166 7.18 -5.98 18.88
N LEU A 167 7.39 -6.91 17.96
CA LEU A 167 7.96 -6.61 16.66
C LEU A 167 6.84 -6.47 15.63
N VAL A 168 6.72 -5.28 15.05
CA VAL A 168 5.84 -5.04 13.90
C VAL A 168 6.66 -5.24 12.62
N PHE A 169 6.20 -6.15 11.77
CA PHE A 169 6.76 -6.42 10.45
C PHE A 169 5.72 -6.00 9.40
N ASP A 170 5.92 -4.84 8.79
CA ASP A 170 4.99 -4.25 7.83
C ASP A 170 5.55 -4.36 6.41
N LEU A 171 4.97 -5.26 5.61
CA LEU A 171 5.26 -5.37 4.18
C LEU A 171 4.03 -4.92 3.38
N GLY A 172 4.03 -3.64 3.03
CA GLY A 172 3.00 -3.00 2.23
C GLY A 172 3.14 -3.27 0.72
N GLY A 173 2.50 -2.45 -0.09
CA GLY A 173 2.69 -2.45 -1.55
C GLY A 173 3.89 -1.64 -2.01
N GLY A 174 4.27 -0.63 -1.23
CA GLY A 174 5.33 0.33 -1.60
C GLY A 174 6.61 0.24 -0.79
N THR A 175 6.45 -0.10 0.49
CA THR A 175 7.45 0.08 1.52
C THR A 175 7.47 -1.13 2.44
N PHE A 176 8.63 -1.35 3.04
CA PHE A 176 8.85 -2.34 4.06
C PHE A 176 9.38 -1.63 5.30
N ASP A 177 8.70 -1.83 6.43
CA ASP A 177 9.11 -1.29 7.72
C ASP A 177 9.13 -2.43 8.75
N VAL A 178 10.13 -2.41 9.62
CA VAL A 178 10.20 -3.28 10.79
C VAL A 178 10.50 -2.41 12.01
N SER A 179 9.70 -2.54 13.05
CA SER A 179 9.87 -1.77 14.27
C SER A 179 9.74 -2.67 15.48
N LEU A 180 10.68 -2.53 16.41
CA LEU A 180 10.55 -3.10 17.75
C LEU A 180 9.95 -2.03 18.66
N LEU A 181 8.83 -2.36 19.27
CA LEU A 181 8.12 -1.52 20.23
C LEU A 181 8.12 -2.21 21.59
N GLU A 182 8.24 -1.41 22.63
CA GLU A 182 7.99 -1.81 24.01
C GLU A 182 6.63 -1.22 24.39
N VAL A 183 5.72 -2.11 24.78
CA VAL A 183 4.40 -1.73 25.28
C VAL A 183 4.40 -1.93 26.77
N GLY A 184 4.38 -0.84 27.53
CA GLY A 184 4.28 -0.87 28.97
C GLY A 184 2.86 -0.59 29.45
N LYS A 185 2.47 -1.19 30.57
CA LYS A 185 1.20 -0.88 31.25
C LYS A 185 1.46 -0.39 32.67
N ASP A 186 1.18 0.89 32.89
CA ASP A 186 1.17 1.51 34.22
C ASP A 186 -0.28 1.88 34.59
N ASP A 187 -0.80 1.37 35.70
CA ASP A 187 -2.09 1.71 36.35
C ASP A 187 -3.06 2.60 35.54
N GLY A 188 -3.61 2.06 34.45
CA GLY A 188 -4.63 2.70 33.61
C GLY A 188 -4.15 3.39 32.32
N PHE A 189 -2.84 3.43 32.05
CA PHE A 189 -2.25 3.97 30.81
C PHE A 189 -1.32 2.95 30.15
N SER A 190 -1.50 2.73 28.85
CA SER A 190 -0.54 1.98 28.03
C SER A 190 0.45 2.96 27.42
N THR A 191 1.74 2.76 27.66
CA THR A 191 2.82 3.49 27.00
C THR A 191 3.33 2.65 25.83
N ILE A 192 3.60 3.29 24.69
CA ILE A 192 4.21 2.64 23.53
C ILE A 192 5.48 3.40 23.20
N GLN A 193 6.61 2.73 23.37
CA GLN A 193 7.92 3.28 23.03
C GLN A 193 8.51 2.50 21.85
N VAL A 194 8.91 3.22 20.80
CA VAL A 194 9.69 2.63 19.71
C VAL A 194 11.13 2.48 20.19
N LYS A 195 11.65 1.25 20.21
CA LYS A 195 13.01 0.94 20.68
C LYS A 195 14.02 1.01 19.53
N ALA A 196 13.65 0.47 18.38
CA ALA A 196 14.40 0.55 17.15
C ALA A 196 13.46 0.39 15.96
N THR A 197 13.83 0.95 14.82
CA THR A 197 13.12 0.78 13.56
C THR A 197 14.16 0.54 12.47
N SER A 198 13.79 -0.19 11.40
CA SER A 198 14.54 -0.32 10.14
C SER A 198 13.57 -0.53 8.98
N GLY A 199 13.98 -0.31 7.73
CA GLY A 199 13.08 -0.43 6.59
C GLY A 199 13.72 -0.19 5.23
N ASP A 200 12.90 -0.27 4.19
CA ASP A 200 13.23 0.02 2.79
C ASP A 200 12.02 0.70 2.09
N ASN A 201 12.16 2.00 1.80
CA ASN A 201 11.11 2.82 1.17
C ASN A 201 10.83 2.44 -0.30
N ARG A 202 11.58 1.48 -0.85
CA ARG A 202 11.45 0.99 -2.24
C ARG A 202 11.44 -0.54 -2.29
N LEU A 203 10.77 -1.15 -1.32
CA LEU A 203 10.52 -2.59 -1.27
C LEU A 203 9.08 -2.82 -0.83
N GLY A 204 8.26 -3.42 -1.69
CA GLY A 204 6.91 -3.81 -1.33
C GLY A 204 6.24 -4.63 -2.42
N GLY A 205 4.95 -4.92 -2.25
CA GLY A 205 4.17 -5.75 -3.16
C GLY A 205 4.25 -5.38 -4.65
N ASP A 206 4.45 -4.10 -5.00
CA ASP A 206 4.63 -3.67 -6.40
C ASP A 206 5.92 -4.25 -7.00
N ASP A 207 6.97 -4.45 -6.19
CA ASP A 207 8.24 -5.04 -6.64
C ASP A 207 8.07 -6.54 -6.95
N TRP A 208 7.25 -7.26 -6.17
CA TRP A 208 6.87 -8.65 -6.47
C TRP A 208 6.02 -8.73 -7.74
N ASP A 209 5.07 -7.81 -7.93
CA ASP A 209 4.26 -7.74 -9.14
C ASP A 209 5.15 -7.51 -10.37
N ASN A 210 6.14 -6.63 -10.27
CA ASN A 210 7.07 -6.35 -11.35
C ASN A 210 7.91 -7.58 -11.74
N ARG A 211 8.29 -8.47 -10.81
CA ARG A 211 8.99 -9.73 -11.16
C ARG A 211 8.13 -10.67 -12.00
N LEU A 212 6.83 -10.74 -11.70
CA LEU A 212 5.88 -11.46 -12.54
C LEU A 212 5.70 -10.78 -13.90
N VAL A 213 5.58 -9.45 -13.95
CA VAL A 213 5.50 -8.71 -15.22
C VAL A 213 6.73 -8.98 -16.10
N GLU A 214 7.94 -8.84 -15.57
CA GLU A 214 9.19 -9.10 -16.29
C GLU A 214 9.24 -10.53 -16.83
N HIS A 215 8.83 -11.51 -16.02
CA HIS A 215 8.72 -12.90 -16.43
C HIS A 215 7.71 -13.09 -17.58
N LEU A 216 6.52 -12.52 -17.47
CA LEU A 216 5.46 -12.64 -18.48
C LEU A 216 5.82 -11.92 -19.78
N VAL A 217 6.46 -10.75 -19.72
CA VAL A 217 6.99 -10.04 -20.90
C VAL A 217 8.01 -10.91 -21.63
N LYS A 218 8.94 -11.52 -20.87
CA LYS A 218 9.94 -12.44 -21.43
C LYS A 218 9.27 -13.64 -22.09
N LYS A 219 8.30 -14.28 -21.41
CA LYS A 219 7.55 -15.43 -21.94
C LYS A 219 6.76 -15.10 -23.19
N PHE A 220 6.09 -13.95 -23.21
CA PHE A 220 5.35 -13.48 -24.38
C PHE A 220 6.29 -13.27 -25.58
N LYS A 221 7.46 -12.67 -25.36
CA LYS A 221 8.47 -12.49 -26.41
C LYS A 221 9.05 -13.82 -26.91
N GLU A 222 9.34 -14.75 -26.00
CA GLU A 222 9.84 -16.10 -26.34
C GLU A 222 8.85 -16.87 -27.23
N THR A 223 7.56 -16.75 -26.95
CA THR A 223 6.49 -17.52 -27.63
C THR A 223 5.96 -16.86 -28.90
N THR A 224 5.95 -15.52 -28.95
CA THR A 224 5.32 -14.76 -30.05
C THR A 224 6.31 -13.98 -30.91
N GLY A 225 7.54 -13.79 -30.44
CA GLY A 225 8.55 -12.92 -31.05
C GLY A 225 8.34 -11.42 -30.81
N VAL A 226 7.23 -11.01 -30.19
CA VAL A 226 6.88 -9.59 -29.99
C VAL A 226 7.29 -9.11 -28.59
N ASP A 227 7.93 -7.94 -28.55
CA ASP A 227 8.33 -7.30 -27.31
C ASP A 227 7.31 -6.25 -26.87
N VAL A 228 6.55 -6.55 -25.82
CA VAL A 228 5.52 -5.67 -25.25
C VAL A 228 6.05 -4.77 -24.13
N SER A 229 7.35 -4.78 -23.82
CA SER A 229 7.96 -4.00 -22.73
C SER A 229 7.84 -2.48 -22.87
N LYS A 230 7.45 -1.99 -24.05
CA LYS A 230 7.24 -0.56 -24.35
C LYS A 230 5.78 -0.21 -24.64
N ASP A 231 4.90 -1.22 -24.71
CA ASP A 231 3.48 -1.01 -24.93
C ASP A 231 2.81 -0.73 -23.58
N LYS A 232 2.40 0.52 -23.37
CA LYS A 232 1.80 0.97 -22.12
C LYS A 232 0.51 0.22 -21.78
N ILE A 233 -0.30 -0.13 -22.77
CA ILE A 233 -1.57 -0.82 -22.57
C ILE A 233 -1.30 -2.28 -22.21
N ALA A 234 -0.40 -2.95 -22.96
CA ALA A 234 -0.02 -4.33 -22.65
C ALA A 234 0.62 -4.43 -21.26
N LEU A 235 1.51 -3.51 -20.91
CA LEU A 235 2.11 -3.44 -19.57
C LEU A 235 1.08 -3.22 -18.46
N GLN A 236 0.08 -2.36 -18.66
CA GLN A 236 -0.97 -2.16 -17.66
C GLN A 236 -1.78 -3.43 -17.44
N ARG A 237 -2.13 -4.14 -18.51
CA ARG A 237 -2.84 -5.44 -18.43
C ARG A 237 -1.99 -6.51 -17.73
N LEU A 238 -0.69 -6.55 -18.03
CA LEU A 238 0.26 -7.46 -17.39
C LEU A 238 0.41 -7.18 -15.89
N LYS A 239 0.45 -5.91 -15.49
CA LYS A 239 0.51 -5.51 -14.07
C LYS A 239 -0.72 -5.98 -13.30
N GLU A 240 -1.91 -5.74 -13.83
CA GLU A 240 -3.16 -6.19 -13.19
C GLU A 240 -3.23 -7.71 -13.07
N ALA A 241 -2.86 -8.43 -14.14
CA ALA A 241 -2.81 -9.88 -14.12
C ALA A 241 -1.75 -10.43 -13.15
N SER A 242 -0.60 -9.74 -13.03
CA SER A 242 0.48 -10.12 -12.13
C SER A 242 0.10 -9.92 -10.66
N GLU A 243 -0.54 -8.79 -10.33
CA GLU A 243 -1.08 -8.54 -8.97
C GLU A 243 -2.09 -9.62 -8.57
N GLN A 244 -2.97 -10.00 -9.51
CA GLN A 244 -3.95 -11.05 -9.29
C GLN A 244 -3.30 -12.43 -9.12
N ALA A 245 -2.37 -12.80 -10.00
CA ALA A 245 -1.61 -14.04 -9.91
C ALA A 245 -0.87 -14.17 -8.58
N LYS A 246 -0.21 -13.11 -8.10
CA LYS A 246 0.43 -13.06 -6.78
C LYS A 246 -0.55 -13.38 -5.64
N LYS A 247 -1.72 -12.74 -5.66
CA LYS A 247 -2.76 -12.96 -4.63
C LYS A 247 -3.27 -14.40 -4.65
N GLU A 248 -3.50 -14.96 -5.84
CA GLU A 248 -3.93 -16.35 -6.00
C GLU A 248 -2.87 -17.35 -5.51
N LEU A 249 -1.59 -17.10 -5.83
CA LEU A 249 -0.47 -17.94 -5.38
C LEU A 249 -0.24 -17.89 -3.86
N SER A 250 -0.78 -16.89 -3.18
CA SER A 250 -0.78 -16.84 -1.70
C SER A 250 -1.71 -17.89 -1.08
N GLN A 251 -2.68 -18.41 -1.85
CA GLN A 251 -3.65 -19.40 -1.39
C GLN A 251 -3.53 -20.74 -2.14
N SER A 252 -3.11 -20.70 -3.40
CA SER A 252 -3.00 -21.85 -4.30
C SER A 252 -1.55 -22.16 -4.66
N MET A 253 -1.27 -23.40 -5.09
CA MET A 253 0.07 -23.80 -5.53
C MET A 253 0.37 -23.40 -6.98
N THR A 254 -0.65 -23.06 -7.75
CA THR A 254 -0.56 -22.68 -9.17
C THR A 254 -1.64 -21.66 -9.52
N THR A 255 -1.37 -20.81 -10.50
CA THR A 255 -2.33 -19.91 -11.16
C THR A 255 -2.10 -19.96 -12.68
N ASN A 256 -3.07 -19.48 -13.45
CA ASN A 256 -2.94 -19.33 -14.90
C ASN A 256 -3.20 -17.90 -15.32
N VAL A 257 -2.23 -17.27 -15.99
CA VAL A 257 -2.34 -15.91 -16.50
C VAL A 257 -2.75 -15.94 -17.97
N GLN A 258 -3.99 -15.54 -18.24
CA GLN A 258 -4.55 -15.50 -19.59
C GLN A 258 -4.87 -14.06 -20.02
N LEU A 259 -4.14 -13.56 -21.02
CA LEU A 259 -4.39 -12.25 -21.62
C LEU A 259 -4.63 -12.42 -23.13
N PRO A 260 -5.89 -12.49 -23.58
CA PRO A 260 -6.20 -12.53 -25.00
C PRO A 260 -5.91 -11.18 -25.65
N TYR A 261 -5.52 -11.19 -26.93
CA TYR A 261 -5.23 -9.99 -27.72
C TYR A 261 -4.24 -9.05 -27.00
N LEU A 262 -3.18 -9.59 -26.42
CA LEU A 262 -2.19 -8.79 -25.69
C LEU A 262 -1.38 -7.90 -26.64
N SER A 263 -1.09 -8.40 -27.85
CA SER A 263 -0.42 -7.63 -28.91
C SER A 263 -0.78 -8.16 -30.31
N LEU A 264 -0.23 -7.54 -31.36
CA LEU A 264 -0.36 -7.96 -32.74
C LEU A 264 0.99 -8.48 -33.25
N THR A 265 0.97 -9.65 -33.90
CA THR A 265 2.10 -10.22 -34.65
C THR A 265 1.85 -10.10 -36.15
N GLU A 266 2.85 -10.44 -36.97
CA GLU A 266 2.69 -10.59 -38.42
C GLU A 266 1.62 -11.64 -38.80
N ASN A 267 1.39 -12.63 -37.92
CA ASN A 267 0.41 -13.70 -38.11
C ASN A 267 -0.97 -13.38 -37.51
N GLY A 268 -1.19 -12.15 -37.04
CA GLY A 268 -2.43 -11.72 -36.40
C GLY A 268 -2.31 -11.55 -34.88
N PRO A 269 -3.44 -11.47 -34.16
CA PRO A 269 -3.43 -11.19 -32.73
C PRO A 269 -2.76 -12.29 -31.91
N ALA A 270 -1.98 -11.88 -30.91
CA ALA A 270 -1.25 -12.77 -30.02
C ALA A 270 -1.80 -12.72 -28.59
N ASN A 271 -1.87 -13.90 -27.97
CA ASN A 271 -2.39 -14.11 -26.63
C ASN A 271 -1.24 -14.53 -25.71
N LEU A 272 -1.35 -14.20 -24.42
CA LEU A 272 -0.54 -14.80 -23.37
C LEU A 272 -1.37 -15.86 -22.65
N ASP A 273 -0.81 -17.05 -22.47
CA ASP A 273 -1.35 -18.13 -21.64
C ASP A 273 -0.15 -18.78 -20.93
N GLU A 274 0.09 -18.38 -19.67
CA GLU A 274 1.23 -18.85 -18.89
C GLU A 274 0.74 -19.38 -17.54
N SER A 275 1.05 -20.65 -17.26
CA SER A 275 0.82 -21.25 -15.95
C SER A 275 2.02 -21.02 -15.04
N ILE A 276 1.78 -20.47 -13.86
CA ILE A 276 2.83 -20.12 -12.89
C ILE A 276 2.57 -20.91 -11.60
N SER A 277 3.62 -21.60 -11.12
CA SER A 277 3.59 -22.27 -9.82
C SER A 277 4.08 -21.35 -8.70
N ARG A 278 3.65 -21.63 -7.45
CA ARG A 278 4.13 -20.91 -6.26
C ARG A 278 5.65 -21.00 -6.13
N ALA A 279 6.23 -22.20 -6.35
CA ALA A 279 7.67 -22.40 -6.28
C ALA A 279 8.44 -21.53 -7.30
N GLN A 280 7.90 -21.38 -8.52
CA GLN A 280 8.48 -20.49 -9.52
C GLN A 280 8.38 -19.03 -9.10
N PHE A 281 7.25 -18.60 -8.55
CA PHE A 281 7.08 -17.24 -8.04
C PHE A 281 8.02 -16.93 -6.87
N GLU A 282 8.16 -17.85 -5.91
CA GLU A 282 9.14 -17.74 -4.81
C GLU A 282 10.56 -17.64 -5.36
N GLN A 283 10.92 -18.43 -6.37
CA GLN A 283 12.24 -18.34 -7.01
C GLN A 283 12.47 -16.98 -7.70
N LEU A 284 11.45 -16.44 -8.40
CA LEU A 284 11.54 -15.14 -9.10
C LEU A 284 11.68 -13.94 -8.15
N THR A 285 11.28 -14.12 -6.88
CA THR A 285 11.16 -13.04 -5.89
C THR A 285 12.02 -13.24 -4.64
N ASN A 286 12.81 -14.32 -4.59
CA ASN A 286 13.62 -14.68 -3.43
C ASN A 286 14.56 -13.56 -2.98
N ASP A 287 15.17 -12.83 -3.92
CA ASP A 287 16.06 -11.71 -3.58
C ASP A 287 15.33 -10.54 -2.91
N LEU A 288 14.05 -10.33 -3.22
CA LEU A 288 13.22 -9.32 -2.57
C LEU A 288 12.89 -9.72 -1.13
N LEU A 289 12.63 -11.01 -0.88
CA LEU A 289 12.46 -11.52 0.48
C LEU A 289 13.76 -11.40 1.28
N GLU A 290 14.90 -11.75 0.68
CA GLU A 290 16.21 -11.62 1.34
C GLU A 290 16.55 -10.16 1.70
N ARG A 291 16.10 -9.17 0.91
CA ARG A 291 16.24 -7.74 1.26
C ARG A 291 15.55 -7.37 2.58
N THR A 292 14.51 -8.09 3.01
CA THR A 292 13.83 -7.84 4.30
C THR A 292 14.68 -8.24 5.52
N ARG A 293 15.65 -9.16 5.34
CA ARG A 293 16.46 -9.67 6.46
C ARG A 293 17.37 -8.62 7.07
N LYS A 294 17.97 -7.77 6.24
CA LYS A 294 18.92 -6.76 6.72
C LYS A 294 18.22 -5.79 7.69
N PRO A 295 17.11 -5.14 7.32
CA PRO A 295 16.37 -4.29 8.25
C PRO A 295 15.98 -5.00 9.55
N PHE A 296 15.49 -6.25 9.46
CA PHE A 296 15.16 -7.03 10.64
C PHE A 296 16.38 -7.21 11.57
N ASN A 297 17.51 -7.64 11.03
CA ASN A 297 18.74 -7.83 11.81
C ASN A 297 19.28 -6.51 12.38
N ASP A 298 19.14 -5.41 11.64
CA ASP A 298 19.53 -4.08 12.09
C ASP A 298 18.69 -3.66 13.32
N VAL A 299 17.37 -3.88 13.31
CA VAL A 299 16.49 -3.61 14.47
C VAL A 299 16.89 -4.41 15.70
N ILE A 300 17.11 -5.72 15.55
CA ILE A 300 17.51 -6.59 16.68
C ILE A 300 18.83 -6.13 17.28
N LYS A 301 19.81 -5.80 16.41
CA LYS A 301 21.13 -5.34 16.82
C LYS A 301 21.09 -3.98 17.49
N GLU A 302 20.34 -3.02 16.95
CA GLU A 302 20.23 -1.66 17.49
C GLU A 302 19.51 -1.66 18.84
N ALA A 303 18.44 -2.45 18.98
CA ALA A 303 17.74 -2.61 20.24
C ALA A 303 18.54 -3.38 21.30
N GLY A 304 19.59 -4.10 20.89
CA GLY A 304 20.45 -4.87 21.81
C GLY A 304 19.75 -6.06 22.46
N ILE A 305 18.73 -6.63 21.80
CA ILE A 305 17.93 -7.75 22.32
C ILE A 305 18.26 -9.06 21.59
N LYS A 306 17.81 -10.18 22.13
CA LYS A 306 17.74 -11.46 21.42
C LYS A 306 16.38 -11.62 20.76
N VAL A 307 16.33 -12.40 19.68
CA VAL A 307 15.05 -12.76 19.03
C VAL A 307 14.09 -13.45 20.01
N SER A 308 14.61 -14.22 20.97
CA SER A 308 13.83 -14.87 22.03
C SER A 308 13.15 -13.91 23.00
N ASP A 309 13.56 -12.65 23.02
CA ASP A 309 13.02 -11.63 23.93
C ASP A 309 11.76 -10.96 23.33
N ILE A 310 11.47 -11.21 22.05
CA ILE A 310 10.26 -10.71 21.38
C ILE A 310 9.07 -11.57 21.81
N ALA A 311 8.10 -10.96 22.49
CA ALA A 311 6.89 -11.63 22.94
C ALA A 311 5.93 -11.91 21.78
N HIS A 312 5.78 -10.93 20.88
CA HIS A 312 4.83 -11.00 19.78
C HIS A 312 5.40 -10.44 18.48
N VAL A 313 5.05 -11.10 17.36
CA VAL A 313 5.29 -10.59 16.01
C VAL A 313 3.95 -10.24 15.38
N VAL A 314 3.80 -8.99 14.97
CA VAL A 314 2.60 -8.47 14.30
C VAL A 314 2.94 -8.28 12.83
N LEU A 315 2.32 -9.08 11.96
CA LEU A 315 2.44 -8.94 10.52
C LEU A 315 1.42 -7.92 10.00
N VAL A 316 1.90 -6.89 9.33
CA VAL A 316 1.10 -5.77 8.78
C VAL A 316 1.35 -5.66 7.28
N GLY A 317 0.38 -5.13 6.54
CA GLY A 317 0.48 -4.96 5.11
C GLY A 317 0.08 -6.21 4.31
N GLY A 318 -0.61 -6.01 3.19
CA GLY A 318 -1.21 -7.10 2.42
C GLY A 318 -0.21 -8.11 1.85
N SER A 319 1.05 -7.70 1.65
CA SER A 319 2.08 -8.57 1.08
C SER A 319 2.62 -9.58 2.09
N THR A 320 2.40 -9.39 3.40
CA THR A 320 2.72 -10.43 4.42
C THR A 320 1.81 -11.66 4.36
N ARG A 321 0.80 -11.66 3.50
CA ARG A 321 -0.06 -12.83 3.23
C ARG A 321 0.61 -13.87 2.34
N MET A 322 1.74 -13.55 1.73
CA MET A 322 2.54 -14.52 0.99
C MET A 322 3.07 -15.58 1.97
N PRO A 323 2.99 -16.89 1.63
CA PRO A 323 3.45 -18.00 2.47
C PRO A 323 4.94 -17.95 2.85
#